data_AF-B9TF70-F1
#
_entry.id   AF-B9TF70-F1
#
_cell.length_a   1.000
_cell.length_b   1.000
_cell.length_c   1.000
_cell.angle_alpha   90.00
_cell.angle_beta   90.00
_cell.angle_gamma   90.00
#
_symmetry.space_group_name_H-M   'P 1'
#
loop_
_entity.id
_entity.type
_entity.pdbx_description
1 polymer ?
#
loop_
_entity_poly.entity_id
_entity_poly.type
_entity_poly.pdbx_seq_one_letter_code
_entity_poly.pdbx_strand_id
1 'polypeptide(L)'
;MVDNTAHAGCGRNEFAASPLMAIAKVALAANAVLGGHAALAQTAPSDPAPGGATATQALPAITVTGQREAIDQAPPAIAGGQVGSGARMGILGNASVMETPFSVTSYTAQSIENEQARSVADVVAMDPSVRMGTARSNLNEDITIRGFNVPSGDFALNGVFGVTPYWRAPLEAVERVEIIKGPSASLFGMSPGGSVGGVVNLVPKRATSTPITRVTGSASSNSVFGTHVDIGRRFGPDEALG
;
A
#
# COMPACT_ATOMS: atom_id res chain seq x y z
N MET A 1 7.11 -10.37 -76.85
CA MET A 1 8.35 -9.74 -76.32
C MET A 1 8.41 -10.14 -74.85
N VAL A 2 8.80 -11.39 -74.57
CA VAL A 2 10.12 -11.80 -74.00
C VAL A 2 10.31 -11.11 -72.64
N ASP A 3 9.84 -11.65 -71.51
CA ASP A 3 10.28 -12.84 -70.74
C ASP A 3 11.32 -12.50 -69.64
N ASN A 4 11.14 -13.17 -68.50
CA ASN A 4 12.12 -13.58 -67.49
C ASN A 4 12.18 -12.93 -66.08
N THR A 5 12.58 -13.80 -65.16
CA THR A 5 12.18 -14.03 -63.76
C THR A 5 13.33 -13.84 -62.73
N ALA A 6 12.97 -13.98 -61.44
CA ALA A 6 13.78 -14.49 -60.31
C ALA A 6 14.81 -13.50 -59.66
N HIS A 7 15.16 -13.54 -58.35
CA HIS A 7 14.99 -14.52 -57.27
C HIS A 7 15.28 -13.87 -55.88
N ALA A 8 14.65 -14.43 -54.84
CA ALA A 8 15.14 -14.78 -53.48
C ALA A 8 15.92 -13.79 -52.57
N GLY A 9 15.62 -13.86 -51.26
CA GLY A 9 16.59 -13.51 -50.21
C GLY A 9 16.03 -13.18 -48.82
N CYS A 10 15.92 -14.19 -47.96
CA CYS A 10 15.61 -14.13 -46.52
C CYS A 10 16.81 -13.56 -45.70
N GLY A 11 16.56 -12.89 -44.56
CA GLY A 11 17.64 -12.55 -43.63
C GLY A 11 17.21 -11.75 -42.39
N ARG A 12 17.06 -12.45 -41.26
CA ARG A 12 16.98 -11.92 -39.88
C ARG A 12 18.22 -11.10 -39.54
N ASN A 13 18.07 -9.90 -38.98
CA ASN A 13 19.19 -9.18 -38.35
C ASN A 13 19.02 -9.13 -36.83
N GLU A 14 19.75 -10.03 -36.18
CA GLU A 14 20.13 -10.00 -34.77
C GLU A 14 21.19 -8.90 -34.58
N PHE A 15 20.97 -7.94 -33.69
CA PHE A 15 22.01 -7.01 -33.27
C PHE A 15 22.55 -7.42 -31.91
N ALA A 16 23.78 -7.92 -31.95
CA ALA A 16 24.57 -8.41 -30.85
C ALA A 16 25.02 -7.30 -29.89
N ALA A 17 25.15 -7.68 -28.62
CA ALA A 17 25.76 -6.91 -27.54
C ALA A 17 27.27 -7.16 -27.44
N SER A 18 28.07 -6.11 -27.19
CA SER A 18 29.45 -6.17 -26.68
C SER A 18 30.06 -4.75 -26.48
N PRO A 19 31.19 -4.56 -25.76
CA PRO A 19 31.11 -4.08 -24.37
C PRO A 19 32.15 -2.97 -24.00
N LEU A 20 32.15 -2.62 -22.71
CA LEU A 20 33.26 -2.09 -21.88
C LEU A 20 34.00 -0.80 -22.28
N MET A 21 33.96 0.20 -21.39
CA MET A 21 35.15 1.02 -21.11
C MET A 21 35.15 1.54 -19.68
N ALA A 22 36.22 1.20 -18.97
CA ALA A 22 36.54 1.57 -17.60
C ALA A 22 37.20 2.97 -17.52
N ILE A 23 36.98 3.70 -16.42
CA ILE A 23 37.74 4.92 -16.09
C ILE A 23 38.55 4.68 -14.81
N ALA A 24 39.85 4.89 -14.96
CA ALA A 24 40.89 4.76 -13.95
C ALA A 24 40.98 5.97 -13.00
N LYS A 25 41.42 5.73 -11.75
CA LYS A 25 42.01 6.74 -10.86
C LYS A 25 43.22 6.17 -10.10
N VAL A 26 44.41 6.57 -10.56
CA VAL A 26 45.69 6.96 -9.88
C VAL A 26 45.76 6.74 -8.36
N ALA A 27 46.61 5.82 -7.81
CA ALA A 27 48.03 5.95 -7.35
C ALA A 27 48.24 6.99 -6.20
N LEU A 28 49.07 6.86 -5.16
CA LEU A 28 50.25 6.05 -4.78
C LEU A 28 50.56 6.36 -3.28
N ALA A 29 50.99 5.39 -2.47
CA ALA A 29 51.97 5.59 -1.38
C ALA A 29 52.57 4.25 -0.92
N ALA A 30 53.90 4.14 -1.00
CA ALA A 30 54.71 3.00 -0.63
C ALA A 30 55.29 3.16 0.78
N ASN A 31 55.54 2.06 1.48
CA ASN A 31 56.80 1.87 2.21
C ASN A 31 57.07 0.39 2.47
N ALA A 32 58.32 0.03 2.25
CA ALA A 32 58.84 -1.33 2.13
C ALA A 32 59.56 -1.80 3.41
N VAL A 33 59.44 -3.11 3.67
CA VAL A 33 60.47 -4.09 4.08
C VAL A 33 61.35 -3.77 5.30
N LEU A 34 61.36 -4.70 6.26
CA LEU A 34 62.57 -5.37 6.79
C LEU A 34 62.17 -6.61 7.61
N GLY A 35 62.76 -7.75 7.26
CA GLY A 35 62.55 -9.03 7.94
C GLY A 35 63.41 -9.19 9.19
N GLY A 36 63.09 -10.20 10.01
CA GLY A 36 63.96 -10.63 11.10
C GLY A 36 63.36 -11.67 12.04
N HIS A 37 63.83 -12.91 11.87
CA HIS A 37 64.17 -13.90 12.89
C HIS A 37 63.08 -14.52 13.81
N ALA A 38 63.03 -15.85 13.67
CA ALA A 38 62.43 -16.89 14.48
C ALA A 38 62.25 -16.65 15.99
N ALA A 39 61.10 -17.09 16.50
CA ALA A 39 60.98 -17.74 17.79
C ALA A 39 59.92 -18.86 17.68
N LEU A 40 60.37 -20.11 17.61
CA LEU A 40 59.54 -21.28 17.80
C LEU A 40 59.26 -21.42 19.31
N ALA A 41 58.06 -21.09 19.74
CA ALA A 41 57.58 -21.49 21.07
C ALA A 41 57.03 -22.91 20.96
N GLN A 42 57.78 -23.90 21.47
CA GLN A 42 57.28 -25.25 21.68
C GLN A 42 56.24 -25.24 22.81
N THR A 43 54.96 -25.29 22.47
CA THR A 43 53.92 -25.75 23.40
C THR A 43 53.77 -27.26 23.22
N ALA A 44 54.10 -28.01 24.27
CA ALA A 44 53.91 -29.45 24.33
C ALA A 44 52.44 -29.82 24.02
N PRO A 45 52.18 -30.93 23.30
CA PRO A 45 50.82 -31.42 23.14
C PRO A 45 50.30 -31.92 24.48
N SER A 46 49.45 -31.13 25.13
CA SER A 46 48.59 -31.63 26.21
C SER A 46 47.47 -32.43 25.56
N ASP A 47 47.56 -33.75 25.66
CA ASP A 47 46.54 -34.70 25.24
C ASP A 47 45.23 -34.39 25.99
N PRO A 48 44.13 -34.01 25.33
CA PRO A 48 42.84 -33.90 26.00
C PRO A 48 42.29 -35.31 26.21
N ALA A 49 42.06 -35.66 27.48
CA ALA A 49 41.28 -36.83 27.85
C ALA A 49 39.94 -36.85 27.08
N PRO A 50 39.40 -38.03 26.70
CA PRO A 50 38.16 -38.13 25.94
C PRO A 50 36.96 -37.76 26.82
N GLY A 51 36.74 -36.45 26.98
CA GLY A 51 35.46 -35.89 27.41
C GLY A 51 34.50 -36.02 26.24
N GLY A 52 33.50 -36.88 26.38
CA GLY A 52 32.47 -37.09 25.37
C GLY A 52 31.87 -35.76 24.92
N ALA A 53 32.18 -35.35 23.69
CA ALA A 53 31.54 -34.23 23.04
C ALA A 53 30.09 -34.63 22.77
N THR A 54 29.18 -34.26 23.67
CA THR A 54 27.76 -34.26 23.36
C THR A 54 27.57 -33.22 22.26
N ALA A 55 27.48 -33.68 21.01
CA ALA A 55 27.11 -32.84 19.89
C ALA A 55 25.71 -32.28 20.18
N THR A 56 25.63 -31.02 20.60
CA THR A 56 24.36 -30.31 20.75
C THR A 56 23.73 -30.21 19.37
N GLN A 57 22.72 -31.06 19.11
CA GLN A 57 21.89 -30.90 17.92
C GLN A 57 21.08 -29.60 18.06
N ALA A 58 21.45 -28.60 17.28
CA ALA A 58 20.68 -27.38 17.13
C ALA A 58 19.46 -27.67 16.26
N LEU A 59 18.27 -27.55 16.83
CA LEU A 59 17.01 -27.67 16.12
C LEU A 59 16.90 -26.55 15.07
N PRO A 60 16.30 -26.80 13.89
CA PRO A 60 16.04 -25.74 12.93
C PRO A 60 15.14 -24.66 13.55
N ALA A 61 15.46 -23.39 13.27
CA ALA A 61 14.71 -22.26 13.80
C ALA A 61 13.26 -22.29 13.28
N ILE A 62 12.30 -22.34 14.21
CA ILE A 62 10.87 -22.21 13.91
C ILE A 62 10.52 -20.72 14.01
N THR A 63 10.24 -20.10 12.87
CA THR A 63 9.72 -18.72 12.86
C THR A 63 8.21 -18.77 13.05
N VAL A 64 7.72 -18.36 14.22
CA VAL A 64 6.30 -18.20 14.49
C VAL A 64 5.90 -16.79 14.10
N THR A 65 5.17 -16.66 12.99
CA THR A 65 4.56 -15.39 12.58
C THR A 65 3.16 -15.29 13.19
N GLY A 66 2.92 -14.29 14.02
CA GLY A 66 1.58 -13.90 14.46
C GLY A 66 1.12 -12.65 13.72
N GLN A 67 0.00 -12.73 12.99
CA GLN A 67 -0.68 -11.54 12.49
C GLN A 67 -1.80 -11.18 13.45
N ARG A 68 -1.64 -10.06 14.16
CA ARG A 68 -2.77 -9.39 14.80
C ARG A 68 -3.29 -8.37 13.81
N GLU A 69 -4.49 -8.57 13.29
CA GLU A 69 -5.20 -7.49 12.61
C GLU A 69 -5.55 -6.44 13.67
N ALA A 70 -4.84 -5.32 13.65
CA ALA A 70 -5.18 -4.21 14.52
C ALA A 70 -6.58 -3.71 14.13
N ILE A 71 -7.41 -3.36 15.13
CA ILE A 71 -8.73 -2.77 14.90
C ILE A 71 -8.62 -1.54 13.98
N ASP A 72 -7.49 -0.83 14.04
CA ASP A 72 -7.19 0.36 13.26
C ASP A 72 -6.51 0.12 11.91
N GLN A 73 -6.22 -1.13 11.57
CA GLN A 73 -5.71 -1.49 10.27
C GLN A 73 -6.87 -1.83 9.34
N ALA A 74 -6.85 -1.30 8.12
CA ALA A 74 -7.81 -1.69 7.11
C ALA A 74 -7.72 -3.22 6.84
N PRO A 75 -8.86 -3.93 6.71
CA PRO A 75 -8.87 -5.33 6.30
C PRO A 75 -8.08 -5.56 4.99
N PRO A 76 -7.57 -6.76 4.72
CA PRO A 76 -6.80 -7.01 3.50
C PRO A 76 -7.64 -6.84 2.22
N ALA A 77 -6.97 -6.67 1.08
CA ALA A 77 -7.65 -6.62 -0.22
C ALA A 77 -7.98 -8.04 -0.72
N ILE A 78 -9.12 -8.18 -1.40
CA ILE A 78 -9.48 -9.40 -2.16
C ILE A 78 -8.61 -9.47 -3.42
N ALA A 79 -8.55 -10.65 -4.04
CA ALA A 79 -7.97 -10.86 -5.37
C ALA A 79 -8.38 -9.74 -6.35
N GLY A 80 -7.39 -9.16 -7.02
CA GLY A 80 -7.56 -7.98 -7.87
C GLY A 80 -7.17 -6.66 -7.19
N GLY A 81 -7.01 -6.63 -5.86
CA GLY A 81 -6.44 -5.49 -5.12
C GLY A 81 -7.33 -4.25 -5.05
N GLN A 82 -8.51 -4.27 -5.67
CA GLN A 82 -9.40 -3.11 -5.79
C GLN A 82 -10.39 -2.96 -4.63
N VAL A 83 -10.79 -4.09 -4.02
CA VAL A 83 -11.80 -4.12 -2.95
C VAL A 83 -11.28 -4.88 -1.73
N GLY A 84 -11.78 -4.53 -0.55
CA GLY A 84 -11.45 -5.17 0.72
C GLY A 84 -12.24 -6.42 1.00
N SER A 85 -11.63 -7.31 1.78
CA SER A 85 -12.30 -8.49 2.33
C SER A 85 -13.22 -8.16 3.50
N GLY A 86 -13.13 -6.93 4.04
CA GLY A 86 -13.92 -6.46 5.18
C GLY A 86 -14.04 -4.94 5.20
N ALA A 87 -14.76 -4.43 6.20
CA ALA A 87 -14.81 -3.01 6.52
C ALA A 87 -15.08 -2.81 8.02
N ARG A 88 -14.97 -1.58 8.51
CA ARG A 88 -15.30 -1.23 9.89
C ARG A 88 -16.81 -1.12 10.08
N MET A 89 -17.35 -1.83 11.07
CA MET A 89 -18.76 -1.87 11.47
C MET A 89 -18.99 -1.05 12.76
N GLY A 90 -18.51 0.19 12.76
CA GLY A 90 -18.66 1.11 13.89
C GLY A 90 -18.08 0.53 15.19
N ILE A 91 -18.89 0.47 16.24
CA ILE A 91 -18.49 -0.07 17.55
C ILE A 91 -18.04 -1.55 17.53
N LEU A 92 -18.40 -2.30 16.48
CA LEU A 92 -18.03 -3.72 16.36
C LEU A 92 -16.61 -3.92 15.79
N GLY A 93 -15.95 -2.84 15.35
CA GLY A 93 -14.62 -2.92 14.75
C GLY A 93 -14.67 -3.49 13.33
N ASN A 94 -13.58 -4.10 12.89
CA ASN A 94 -13.49 -4.64 11.53
C ASN A 94 -14.19 -6.00 11.43
N ALA A 95 -15.02 -6.17 10.41
CA ALA A 95 -15.70 -7.43 10.11
C ALA A 95 -15.52 -7.80 8.64
N SER A 96 -15.45 -9.10 8.37
CA SER A 96 -15.42 -9.64 7.01
C SER A 96 -16.73 -9.36 6.28
N VAL A 97 -16.66 -9.11 4.97
CA VAL A 97 -17.86 -8.95 4.12
C VAL A 97 -18.72 -10.21 4.14
N MET A 98 -18.12 -11.39 4.34
CA MET A 98 -18.85 -12.66 4.41
C MET A 98 -19.59 -12.87 5.73
N GLU A 99 -19.18 -12.19 6.80
CA GLU A 99 -19.75 -12.33 8.16
C GLU A 99 -20.68 -11.17 8.52
N THR A 100 -20.62 -10.08 7.75
CA THR A 100 -21.37 -8.87 8.02
C THR A 100 -22.80 -8.97 7.47
N PRO A 101 -23.85 -8.83 8.29
CA PRO A 101 -25.25 -8.91 7.84
C PRO A 101 -25.74 -7.61 7.17
N PHE A 102 -24.83 -6.85 6.54
CA PHE A 102 -25.11 -5.59 5.85
C PHE A 102 -24.46 -5.60 4.47
N SER A 103 -25.00 -4.79 3.56
CA SER A 103 -24.37 -4.61 2.25
C SER A 103 -23.24 -3.60 2.37
N VAL A 104 -22.01 -4.10 2.28
CA VAL A 104 -20.79 -3.34 2.54
C VAL A 104 -19.84 -3.46 1.35
N THR A 105 -19.15 -2.38 1.04
CA THR A 105 -18.11 -2.35 0.01
C THR A 105 -16.96 -1.48 0.50
N SER A 106 -15.72 -1.97 0.40
CA SER A 106 -14.52 -1.24 0.82
C SER A 106 -13.59 -1.10 -0.39
N TYR A 107 -13.40 0.11 -0.89
CA TYR A 107 -12.49 0.40 -2.00
C TYR A 107 -11.09 0.71 -1.46
N THR A 108 -10.06 0.15 -2.07
CA THR A 108 -8.65 0.33 -1.67
C THR A 108 -8.06 1.62 -2.22
N ALA A 109 -6.94 2.07 -1.65
CA ALA A 109 -6.10 3.13 -2.21
C ALA A 109 -5.69 2.84 -3.66
N GLN A 110 -5.44 1.58 -3.99
CA GLN A 110 -5.15 1.17 -5.38
C GLN A 110 -6.33 1.46 -6.33
N SER A 111 -7.57 1.23 -5.90
CA SER A 111 -8.75 1.62 -6.70
C SER A 111 -8.87 3.12 -6.88
N ILE A 112 -8.64 3.88 -5.80
CA ILE A 112 -8.65 5.35 -5.83
C ILE A 112 -7.62 5.87 -6.85
N GLU A 113 -6.41 5.31 -6.82
CA GLU A 113 -5.32 5.67 -7.73
C GLU A 113 -5.62 5.26 -9.18
N ASN A 114 -6.14 4.05 -9.41
CA ASN A 114 -6.47 3.55 -10.74
C ASN A 114 -7.55 4.38 -11.43
N GLU A 115 -8.59 4.78 -10.69
CA GLU A 115 -9.66 5.64 -11.18
C GLU A 115 -9.23 7.12 -11.27
N GLN A 116 -8.03 7.46 -10.77
CA GLN A 116 -7.56 8.84 -10.61
C GLN A 116 -8.60 9.72 -9.90
N ALA A 117 -9.26 9.13 -8.89
CA ALA A 117 -10.40 9.74 -8.22
C ALA A 117 -9.97 11.00 -7.45
N ARG A 118 -10.72 12.09 -7.64
CA ARG A 118 -10.47 13.38 -6.97
C ARG A 118 -11.44 13.66 -5.84
N SER A 119 -12.48 12.84 -5.75
CA SER A 119 -13.62 12.99 -4.85
C SER A 119 -14.10 11.64 -4.39
N VAL A 120 -14.69 11.59 -3.20
CA VAL A 120 -15.36 10.37 -2.73
C VAL A 120 -16.44 9.97 -3.72
N ALA A 121 -17.14 10.95 -4.30
CA ALA A 121 -18.14 10.77 -5.34
C ALA A 121 -17.64 9.97 -6.56
N ASP A 122 -16.39 10.16 -6.99
CA ASP A 122 -15.79 9.41 -8.11
C ASP A 122 -15.51 7.95 -7.72
N VAL A 123 -15.05 7.69 -6.49
CA VAL A 123 -14.81 6.32 -6.00
C VAL A 123 -16.14 5.56 -5.87
N VAL A 124 -17.14 6.19 -5.26
CA VAL A 124 -18.44 5.53 -5.04
C VAL A 124 -19.29 5.45 -6.30
N ALA A 125 -18.93 6.12 -7.39
CA ALA A 125 -19.61 5.98 -8.68
C ALA A 125 -19.49 4.56 -9.27
N MET A 126 -18.54 3.75 -8.80
CA MET A 126 -18.41 2.33 -9.12
C MET A 126 -19.52 1.47 -8.47
N ASP A 127 -20.24 1.99 -7.48
CA ASP A 127 -21.27 1.25 -6.76
C ASP A 127 -22.67 1.50 -7.35
N PRO A 128 -23.40 0.44 -7.78
CA PRO A 128 -24.72 0.61 -8.40
C PRO A 128 -25.80 1.16 -7.45
N SER A 129 -25.59 1.06 -6.13
CA SER A 129 -26.52 1.57 -5.11
C SER A 129 -26.25 3.03 -4.76
N VAL A 130 -25.17 3.61 -5.27
CA VAL A 130 -24.75 4.99 -4.97
C VAL A 130 -24.85 5.84 -6.23
N ARG A 131 -25.37 7.05 -6.09
CA ARG A 131 -25.41 8.05 -7.15
C ARG A 131 -24.85 9.35 -6.64
N MET A 132 -24.24 10.13 -7.53
CA MET A 132 -23.89 11.51 -7.19
C MET A 132 -25.19 12.33 -7.09
N GLY A 133 -25.35 13.05 -5.98
CA GLY A 133 -26.48 13.95 -5.74
C GLY A 133 -26.26 15.34 -6.31
N THR A 134 -24.99 15.75 -6.48
CA THR A 134 -24.59 17.05 -7.04
C THR A 134 -23.73 16.91 -8.29
N ALA A 135 -23.62 18.00 -9.06
CA ALA A 135 -22.69 18.07 -10.20
C ALA A 135 -21.23 18.03 -9.72
N ARG A 136 -20.34 17.41 -10.51
CA ARG A 136 -18.89 17.33 -10.19
C ARG A 136 -18.20 18.68 -10.02
N SER A 137 -18.73 19.74 -10.61
CA SER A 137 -18.23 21.11 -10.48
C SER A 137 -18.64 21.79 -9.17
N ASN A 138 -19.50 21.16 -8.38
CA ASN A 138 -19.97 21.74 -7.14
C ASN A 138 -18.87 21.71 -6.07
N LEU A 139 -18.94 22.67 -5.15
CA LEU A 139 -18.01 22.75 -4.01
C LEU A 139 -18.23 21.59 -3.03
N ASN A 140 -19.48 21.12 -2.95
CA ASN A 140 -19.93 20.11 -2.00
C ASN A 140 -20.06 18.75 -2.68
N GLU A 141 -19.62 17.70 -2.00
CA GLU A 141 -19.82 16.32 -2.42
C GLU A 141 -21.04 15.72 -1.74
N ASP A 142 -22.17 15.70 -2.44
CA ASP A 142 -23.35 14.99 -1.96
C ASP A 142 -23.53 13.71 -2.76
N ILE A 143 -23.76 12.61 -2.05
CA ILE A 143 -24.06 11.32 -2.66
C ILE A 143 -25.40 10.82 -2.16
N THR A 144 -26.04 9.97 -2.94
CA THR A 144 -27.31 9.34 -2.59
C THR A 144 -27.10 7.84 -2.55
N ILE A 145 -27.35 7.23 -1.40
CA ILE A 145 -27.25 5.77 -1.21
C ILE A 145 -28.66 5.22 -1.09
N ARG A 146 -29.03 4.30 -1.99
CA ARG A 146 -30.38 3.69 -2.04
C ARG A 146 -31.54 4.71 -2.01
N GLY A 147 -31.33 5.89 -2.62
CA GLY A 147 -32.34 6.95 -2.71
C GLY A 147 -32.34 7.97 -1.57
N PHE A 148 -31.49 7.81 -0.55
CA PHE A 148 -31.36 8.76 0.56
C PHE A 148 -30.07 9.56 0.44
N ASN A 149 -30.16 10.87 0.65
CA ASN A 149 -29.02 11.77 0.58
C ASN A 149 -28.07 11.56 1.77
N VAL A 150 -26.77 11.57 1.49
CA VAL A 150 -25.65 11.53 2.43
C VAL A 150 -24.70 12.66 2.02
N PRO A 151 -24.73 13.81 2.71
CA PRO A 151 -23.85 14.93 2.40
C PRO A 151 -22.42 14.65 2.87
N SER A 152 -21.43 15.35 2.29
CA SER A 152 -20.01 15.22 2.68
C SER A 152 -19.73 15.48 4.16
N GLY A 153 -20.54 16.33 4.81
CA GLY A 153 -20.45 16.58 6.25
C GLY A 153 -20.78 15.35 7.12
N ASP A 154 -21.38 14.31 6.54
CA ASP A 154 -21.75 13.06 7.21
C ASP A 154 -20.74 11.93 6.95
N PHE A 155 -19.63 12.20 6.26
CA PHE A 155 -18.57 11.22 6.09
C PHE A 155 -17.81 11.03 7.40
N ALA A 156 -17.65 9.78 7.81
CA ALA A 156 -16.81 9.42 8.94
C ALA A 156 -15.34 9.35 8.52
N LEU A 157 -14.44 9.76 9.41
CA LEU A 157 -13.00 9.49 9.30
C LEU A 157 -12.63 8.49 10.38
N ASN A 158 -12.13 7.34 9.99
CA ASN A 158 -11.75 6.27 10.91
C ASN A 158 -12.90 5.88 11.89
N GLY A 159 -14.16 5.93 11.42
CA GLY A 159 -15.36 5.60 12.19
C GLY A 159 -15.93 6.74 13.04
N VAL A 160 -15.33 7.94 13.00
CA VAL A 160 -15.77 9.12 13.78
C VAL A 160 -16.37 10.16 12.85
N PHE A 161 -17.57 10.66 13.17
CA PHE A 161 -18.21 11.74 12.42
C PHE A 161 -17.73 13.14 12.84
N GLY A 162 -17.90 14.13 11.95
CA GLY A 162 -17.67 15.54 12.26
C GLY A 162 -16.19 15.99 12.24
N VAL A 163 -15.27 15.09 11.89
CA VAL A 163 -13.83 15.37 11.76
C VAL A 163 -13.36 15.49 10.31
N THR A 164 -14.15 14.98 9.37
CA THR A 164 -13.89 15.08 7.93
C THR A 164 -14.16 16.52 7.46
N PRO A 165 -13.39 17.07 6.49
CA PRO A 165 -13.69 18.39 5.93
C PRO A 165 -15.12 18.47 5.38
N TYR A 166 -15.83 19.54 5.73
CA TYR A 166 -17.27 19.63 5.52
C TYR A 166 -17.72 19.58 4.06
N TRP A 167 -16.96 20.20 3.15
CA TRP A 167 -17.36 20.33 1.74
C TRP A 167 -16.80 19.23 0.83
N ARG A 168 -15.57 18.78 1.09
CA ARG A 168 -14.85 17.86 0.22
C ARG A 168 -13.76 17.13 0.99
N ALA A 169 -13.83 15.81 1.01
CA ALA A 169 -12.84 14.99 1.70
C ALA A 169 -11.63 14.70 0.78
N PRO A 170 -10.38 14.97 1.21
CA PRO A 170 -9.20 14.61 0.43
C PRO A 170 -9.00 13.09 0.46
N LEU A 171 -8.89 12.48 -0.73
CA LEU A 171 -8.70 11.03 -0.87
C LEU A 171 -7.24 10.60 -0.79
N GLU A 172 -6.31 11.52 -0.94
CA GLU A 172 -4.88 11.26 -1.01
C GLU A 172 -4.32 10.64 0.27
N ALA A 173 -4.89 11.02 1.42
CA ALA A 173 -4.55 10.52 2.74
C ALA A 173 -5.40 9.30 3.16
N VAL A 174 -6.27 8.80 2.28
CA VAL A 174 -7.23 7.73 2.56
C VAL A 174 -6.69 6.41 1.99
N GLU A 175 -6.65 5.40 2.85
CA GLU A 175 -6.31 4.01 2.50
C GLU A 175 -7.55 3.25 2.03
N ARG A 176 -8.71 3.48 2.66
CA ARG A 176 -9.98 2.85 2.29
C ARG A 176 -11.13 3.84 2.25
N VAL A 177 -11.99 3.68 1.23
CA VAL A 177 -13.35 4.25 1.24
C VAL A 177 -14.33 3.10 1.48
N GLU A 178 -14.92 3.07 2.65
CA GLU A 178 -15.86 2.05 3.08
C GLU A 178 -17.29 2.58 2.99
N ILE A 179 -18.19 1.80 2.41
CA ILE A 179 -19.59 2.15 2.21
C ILE A 179 -20.43 1.08 2.89
N ILE A 180 -21.13 1.45 3.95
CA ILE A 180 -22.19 0.65 4.57
C ILE A 180 -23.53 1.18 4.07
N LYS A 181 -24.31 0.33 3.40
CA LYS A 181 -25.57 0.74 2.79
C LYS A 181 -26.74 0.53 3.75
N GLY A 182 -27.54 1.57 3.97
CA GLY A 182 -28.73 1.57 4.82
C GLY A 182 -28.48 2.10 6.24
N PRO A 183 -29.54 2.18 7.06
CA PRO A 183 -29.47 2.75 8.40
C PRO A 183 -28.50 1.96 9.29
N SER A 184 -27.53 2.66 9.88
CA SER A 184 -26.48 2.07 10.72
C SER A 184 -26.24 2.88 12.01
N ALA A 185 -27.26 3.61 12.46
CA ALA A 185 -27.22 4.43 13.67
C ALA A 185 -26.92 3.65 14.95
N SER A 186 -27.26 2.34 14.99
CA SER A 186 -26.88 1.47 16.12
C SER A 186 -25.38 1.19 16.19
N LEU A 187 -24.68 1.23 15.05
CA LEU A 187 -23.25 0.92 14.96
C LEU A 187 -22.38 2.17 15.04
N PHE A 188 -22.80 3.26 14.40
CA PHE A 188 -22.02 4.49 14.28
C PHE A 188 -22.61 5.68 15.05
N GLY A 189 -23.83 5.56 15.57
CA GLY A 189 -24.59 6.71 16.06
C GLY A 189 -25.22 7.52 14.92
N MET A 190 -25.79 8.67 15.27
CA MET A 190 -26.38 9.58 14.30
C MET A 190 -25.31 10.49 13.70
N SER A 191 -25.24 10.58 12.38
CA SER A 191 -24.37 11.56 11.71
C SER A 191 -24.84 13.00 12.04
N PRO A 192 -23.97 14.01 11.92
CA PRO A 192 -24.33 15.40 12.18
C PRO A 192 -25.53 15.90 11.37
N GLY A 193 -25.65 15.49 10.11
CA GLY A 193 -26.75 15.80 9.20
C GLY A 193 -27.94 14.84 9.27
N GLY A 194 -27.89 13.81 10.12
CA GLY A 194 -28.97 12.84 10.30
C GLY A 194 -29.27 11.98 9.07
N SER A 195 -28.29 11.73 8.20
CA SER A 195 -28.48 10.90 7.02
C SER A 195 -28.74 9.44 7.37
N VAL A 196 -29.61 8.80 6.57
CA VAL A 196 -30.06 7.41 6.77
C VAL A 196 -29.75 6.49 5.59
N GLY A 197 -29.15 7.03 4.52
CA GLY A 197 -28.81 6.26 3.33
C GLY A 197 -27.71 5.24 3.56
N GLY A 198 -26.84 5.49 4.52
CA GLY A 198 -25.67 4.68 4.78
C GLY A 198 -24.61 5.45 5.56
N VAL A 199 -23.47 4.80 5.74
CA VAL A 199 -22.25 5.42 6.27
C VAL A 199 -21.17 5.29 5.22
N VAL A 200 -20.52 6.42 4.94
CA VAL A 200 -19.25 6.46 4.22
C VAL A 200 -18.16 6.69 5.24
N ASN A 201 -17.25 5.73 5.36
CA ASN A 201 -16.12 5.81 6.27
C ASN A 201 -14.81 5.88 5.48
N LEU A 202 -14.00 6.90 5.78
CA LEU A 202 -12.70 7.12 5.21
C LEU A 202 -11.65 6.61 6.19
N VAL A 203 -10.95 5.55 5.83
CA VAL A 203 -9.87 5.00 6.66
C VAL A 203 -8.57 5.67 6.24
N PRO A 204 -7.88 6.40 7.12
CA PRO A 204 -6.64 7.08 6.77
C PRO A 204 -5.48 6.09 6.57
N LYS A 205 -4.50 6.49 5.77
CA LYS A 205 -3.22 5.79 5.62
C LYS A 205 -2.44 5.75 6.94
N ARG A 206 -1.70 4.66 7.15
CA ARG A 206 -0.83 4.43 8.32
C ARG A 206 0.54 3.97 7.83
N ALA A 207 1.60 4.21 8.61
CA ALA A 207 2.91 3.73 8.23
C ALA A 207 2.95 2.18 8.25
N THR A 208 3.30 1.62 7.10
CA THR A 208 3.53 0.18 6.92
C THR A 208 4.85 -0.25 7.55
N SER A 209 4.99 -1.55 7.85
CA SER A 209 6.25 -2.13 8.34
C SER A 209 7.38 -1.95 7.33
N THR A 210 7.10 -2.13 6.05
CA THR A 210 8.05 -1.76 4.99
C THR A 210 7.96 -0.26 4.75
N PRO A 211 9.06 0.50 4.87
CA PRO A 211 9.02 1.93 4.64
C PRO A 211 8.69 2.29 3.18
N ILE A 212 7.81 3.28 2.97
CA ILE A 212 7.39 3.73 1.64
C ILE A 212 7.71 5.20 1.40
N THR A 213 8.02 5.54 0.16
CA THR A 213 8.18 6.92 -0.33
C THR A 213 7.73 6.94 -1.78
N ARG A 214 6.64 7.63 -2.07
CA ARG A 214 6.02 7.69 -3.40
C ARG A 214 5.81 9.13 -3.79
N VAL A 215 6.14 9.45 -5.04
CA VAL A 215 5.86 10.75 -5.66
C VAL A 215 5.04 10.48 -6.91
N THR A 216 3.89 11.14 -7.01
CA THR A 216 2.96 11.01 -8.14
C THR A 216 2.78 12.38 -8.78
N GLY A 217 3.06 12.49 -10.07
CA GLY A 217 2.70 13.66 -10.87
C GLY A 217 1.38 13.43 -11.61
N SER A 218 0.57 14.47 -11.75
CA SER A 218 -0.66 14.42 -12.53
C SER A 218 -0.78 15.59 -13.50
N ALA A 219 -1.45 15.35 -14.62
CA ALA A 219 -1.80 16.34 -15.61
C ALA A 219 -3.24 16.08 -16.07
N SER A 220 -4.00 17.15 -16.29
CA SER A 220 -5.40 17.10 -16.71
C SER A 220 -5.65 18.16 -17.77
N SER A 221 -6.76 18.01 -18.51
CA SER A 221 -7.23 19.03 -19.44
C SER A 221 -7.33 20.42 -18.78
N ASN A 222 -7.28 21.48 -19.59
CA ASN A 222 -7.20 22.87 -19.15
C ASN A 222 -5.91 23.22 -18.38
N SER A 223 -4.81 22.52 -18.70
CA SER A 223 -3.48 22.77 -18.13
C SER A 223 -3.41 22.69 -16.61
N VAL A 224 -4.13 21.74 -16.02
CA VAL A 224 -4.09 21.47 -14.59
C VAL A 224 -2.99 20.46 -14.31
N PHE A 225 -2.02 20.83 -13.48
CA PHE A 225 -0.93 19.97 -13.04
C PHE A 225 -0.99 19.77 -11.53
N GLY A 226 -0.63 18.57 -11.07
CA GLY A 226 -0.63 18.23 -9.66
C GLY A 226 0.60 17.41 -9.29
N THR A 227 0.92 17.41 -7.99
CA THR A 227 1.96 16.56 -7.42
C THR A 227 1.46 16.06 -6.07
N HIS A 228 1.64 14.77 -5.83
CA HIS A 228 1.30 14.11 -4.58
C HIS A 228 2.53 13.38 -4.06
N VAL A 229 2.75 13.46 -2.74
CA VAL A 229 3.88 12.82 -2.07
C VAL A 229 3.35 12.05 -0.86
N ASP A 230 3.69 10.76 -0.79
CA ASP A 230 3.29 9.85 0.28
C ASP A 230 4.55 9.25 0.92
N ILE A 231 4.72 9.42 2.23
CA ILE A 231 5.89 8.99 2.99
C ILE A 231 5.41 8.26 4.24
N GLY A 232 5.77 6.98 4.36
CA GLY A 232 5.45 6.13 5.50
C GLY A 232 6.70 5.48 6.06
N ARG A 233 6.93 5.67 7.37
CA ARG A 233 8.08 5.13 8.13
C ARG A 233 7.59 4.81 9.54
N ARG A 234 8.01 3.68 10.09
CA ARG A 234 7.81 3.34 11.51
C ARG A 234 9.08 3.63 12.32
N PHE A 235 8.92 3.90 13.61
CA PHE A 235 9.95 4.36 14.53
C PHE A 235 9.78 3.73 15.93
N GLY A 236 10.82 3.85 16.77
CA GLY A 236 10.83 3.32 18.14
C GLY A 236 11.31 1.87 18.24
N PRO A 237 11.46 1.32 19.46
CA PRO A 237 11.73 -0.09 19.66
C PRO A 237 10.68 -0.94 18.94
N ASP A 238 11.12 -2.00 18.25
CA ASP A 238 10.26 -2.91 17.48
C ASP A 238 9.35 -2.22 16.44
N GLU A 239 9.74 -1.04 15.95
CA GLU A 239 8.97 -0.27 14.96
C GLU A 239 7.53 0.04 15.42
N ALA A 240 7.32 0.24 16.73
CA ALA A 240 5.99 0.34 17.33
C ALA A 240 5.19 1.61 16.97
N LEU A 241 5.85 2.69 16.54
CA LEU A 241 5.22 3.99 16.26
C LEU A 241 5.22 4.29 14.76
N GLY A 242 4.15 4.89 14.23
CA GLY A 242 4.04 5.33 12.84
C GLY A 242 2.64 5.15 12.25
#